data_AF-A0A0F4GIA3-F1
#
_entry.id   AF-A0A0F4GIA3-F1
#
_cell.length_a   1.000
_cell.length_b   1.000
_cell.length_c   1.000
_cell.angle_alpha   90.00
_cell.angle_beta   90.00
_cell.angle_gamma   90.00
#
_symmetry.space_group_name_H-M   'P 1'
#
loop_
_entity.id
_entity.type
_entity.pdbx_description
1 polymer ?
#
loop_
_entity_poly.entity_id
_entity_poly.type
_entity_poly.pdbx_seq_one_letter_code
_entity_poly.pdbx_strand_id
1 'polypeptide(L)'
;MPDDGANAQYSRMLNAVEALICQRGLTAEHVGLWLDIACIDQEDVESRARGIDSLPMAVLQCDVMISLEDDEYYNRAWYAVEVRLMQELIGACHKHERWRHVLLSRENTADGLLERGQERSQVPITSLSVTVKSDLPKIDFLMRQSKLLGAP
;
A
#
# COMPACT_ATOMS: atom_id res chain seq x y z
N MET A 1 -5.91 6.57 -7.96
CA MET A 1 -6.36 7.86 -8.53
C MET A 1 -5.94 8.97 -7.57
N PRO A 2 -5.51 10.15 -8.04
CA PRO A 2 -5.33 11.32 -7.16
C PRO A 2 -6.67 11.72 -6.52
N ASP A 3 -6.60 12.50 -5.44
CA ASP A 3 -7.82 13.05 -4.84
C ASP A 3 -8.44 14.10 -5.75
N ASP A 4 -9.74 14.33 -5.59
CA ASP A 4 -10.52 15.24 -6.41
C ASP A 4 -11.18 16.35 -5.57
N GLY A 5 -11.88 17.28 -6.23
CA GLY A 5 -12.60 18.37 -5.54
C GLY A 5 -13.73 17.89 -4.62
N ALA A 6 -14.07 16.59 -4.63
CA ALA A 6 -15.02 15.97 -3.74
C ALA A 6 -14.36 15.22 -2.58
N ASN A 7 -13.02 15.26 -2.45
CA ASN A 7 -12.23 14.56 -1.43
C ASN A 7 -12.52 13.04 -1.41
N ALA A 8 -12.68 12.42 -2.58
CA ALA A 8 -13.00 11.01 -2.72
C ALA A 8 -11.95 10.09 -2.05
N GLN A 9 -10.66 10.33 -2.27
CA GLN A 9 -9.60 9.49 -1.69
C GLN A 9 -9.50 9.70 -0.18
N TYR A 10 -9.57 10.95 0.27
CA TYR A 10 -9.63 11.26 1.69
C TYR A 10 -10.80 10.55 2.38
N SER A 11 -11.98 10.57 1.77
CA SER A 11 -13.18 9.92 2.33
C SER A 11 -13.04 8.39 2.36
N ARG A 12 -12.44 7.76 1.33
CA ARG A 12 -12.09 6.33 1.38
C ARG A 12 -11.12 6.00 2.49
N MET A 13 -10.10 6.83 2.70
CA MET A 13 -9.12 6.62 3.75
C MET A 13 -9.79 6.64 5.12
N LEU A 14 -10.65 7.63 5.39
CA LEU A 14 -11.40 7.69 6.65
C LEU A 14 -12.26 6.44 6.82
N ASN A 15 -13.04 6.08 5.80
CA ASN A 15 -13.91 4.90 5.85
C ASN A 15 -13.11 3.61 6.16
N ALA A 16 -11.93 3.45 5.55
CA ALA A 16 -11.07 2.30 5.79
C ALA A 16 -10.46 2.28 7.20
N VAL A 17 -10.00 3.43 7.71
CA VAL A 17 -9.42 3.53 9.06
C VAL A 17 -10.49 3.34 10.13
N GLU A 18 -11.67 3.93 9.97
CA GLU A 18 -12.82 3.75 10.86
C GLU A 18 -13.27 2.29 10.90
N ALA A 19 -13.32 1.63 9.74
CA ALA A 19 -13.61 0.20 9.67
C ALA A 19 -12.55 -0.63 10.41
N LEU A 20 -11.25 -0.32 10.28
CA LEU A 20 -10.18 -1.02 11.00
C LEU A 20 -10.31 -0.83 12.52
N ILE A 21 -10.55 0.40 12.97
CA ILE A 21 -10.74 0.73 14.38
C ILE A 21 -11.89 -0.08 14.96
N CYS A 22 -13.03 -0.10 14.26
CA CYS A 22 -14.21 -0.85 14.67
C CYS A 22 -13.93 -2.37 14.73
N GLN A 23 -13.34 -2.94 13.68
CA GLN A 23 -13.08 -4.39 13.60
C GLN A 23 -12.03 -4.87 14.61
N ARG A 24 -11.05 -4.03 14.98
CA ARG A 24 -10.03 -4.36 15.98
C ARG A 24 -10.37 -3.90 17.40
N GLY A 25 -11.51 -3.23 17.61
CA GLY A 25 -11.88 -2.69 18.92
C GLY A 25 -10.87 -1.67 19.45
N LEU A 26 -10.26 -0.88 18.56
CA LEU A 26 -9.30 0.17 18.91
C LEU A 26 -10.02 1.48 19.21
N THR A 27 -9.28 2.49 19.67
CA THR A 27 -9.73 3.88 19.67
C THR A 27 -8.82 4.71 18.76
N ALA A 28 -9.33 5.83 18.25
CA ALA A 28 -8.57 6.69 17.33
C ALA A 28 -7.22 7.16 17.92
N GLU A 29 -7.15 7.36 19.23
CA GLU A 29 -5.93 7.78 19.95
C GLU A 29 -4.79 6.75 19.89
N HIS A 30 -5.12 5.48 19.63
CA HIS A 30 -4.15 4.39 19.53
C HIS A 30 -3.73 4.09 18.08
N VAL A 31 -4.21 4.88 17.11
CA VAL A 31 -3.90 4.68 15.69
C VAL A 31 -2.97 5.79 15.20
N GLY A 32 -1.73 5.41 14.89
CA GLY A 32 -0.82 6.21 14.10
C GLY A 32 -1.02 5.93 12.61
N LEU A 33 -1.09 6.98 11.79
CA LEU A 33 -1.21 6.85 10.34
C LEU A 33 0.11 7.25 9.67
N TRP A 34 0.66 6.34 8.88
CA TRP A 34 1.64 6.68 7.85
C TRP A 34 0.94 6.66 6.51
N LEU A 35 1.02 7.76 5.78
CA LEU A 35 0.46 7.89 4.44
C LEU A 35 1.60 7.94 3.44
N ASP A 36 1.54 7.09 2.42
CA ASP A 36 2.43 7.24 1.27
C ASP A 36 2.01 8.45 0.44
N ILE A 37 2.44 9.64 0.87
CA ILE A 37 2.25 10.90 0.13
C ILE A 37 3.23 10.96 -1.06
N ALA A 38 4.29 10.15 -1.04
CA ALA A 38 5.33 10.13 -2.04
C ALA A 38 5.11 9.07 -3.13
N CYS A 39 3.85 9.00 -3.56
CA CYS A 39 3.44 8.25 -4.75
C CYS A 39 4.38 8.57 -5.92
N ILE A 40 4.69 7.55 -6.72
CA ILE A 40 5.59 7.64 -7.89
C ILE A 40 5.17 8.70 -8.91
N ASP A 41 3.90 9.11 -8.85
CA ASP A 41 3.35 10.15 -9.71
C ASP A 41 3.63 11.58 -9.21
N GLN A 42 4.52 11.78 -8.22
CA GLN A 42 4.99 13.11 -7.84
C GLN A 42 5.77 13.78 -8.98
N GLU A 43 5.42 15.04 -9.27
CA GLU A 43 6.10 15.87 -10.28
C GLU A 43 7.54 16.23 -9.86
N ASP A 44 7.79 16.38 -8.56
CA ASP A 44 9.13 16.64 -8.01
C ASP A 44 9.96 15.36 -7.90
N VAL A 45 11.01 15.28 -8.71
CA VAL A 45 11.85 14.09 -8.84
C VAL A 45 12.58 13.75 -7.53
N GLU A 46 13.02 14.76 -6.77
CA GLU A 46 13.75 14.52 -5.53
C GLU A 46 12.85 14.01 -4.40
N SER A 47 11.67 14.60 -4.23
CA SER A 47 10.68 14.14 -3.25
C SER A 47 10.20 12.73 -3.57
N ARG A 48 9.98 12.44 -4.86
CA ARG A 48 9.66 11.08 -5.32
C ARG A 48 10.76 10.09 -4.95
N ALA A 49 12.03 10.42 -5.22
CA ALA A 49 13.15 9.54 -4.92
C ALA A 49 13.27 9.25 -3.42
N ARG A 50 13.16 10.29 -2.57
CA ARG A 50 13.17 10.13 -1.10
C ARG A 50 12.01 9.28 -0.60
N GLY A 51 10.82 9.45 -1.18
CA GLY A 51 9.64 8.64 -0.88
C GLY A 51 9.88 7.16 -1.12
N ILE A 52 10.27 6.85 -2.35
CA ILE A 52 10.61 5.49 -2.80
C ILE A 52 11.69 4.88 -1.90
N ASP A 53 12.73 5.62 -1.55
CA ASP A 53 13.83 5.14 -0.71
C ASP A 53 13.40 4.86 0.73
N SER A 54 12.44 5.64 1.25
CA SER A 54 11.93 5.49 2.62
C SER A 54 10.89 4.38 2.78
N LEU A 55 10.25 3.96 1.68
CA LEU A 55 9.11 3.05 1.68
C LEU A 55 9.37 1.74 2.46
N PRO A 56 10.50 1.01 2.30
CA PRO A 56 10.74 -0.20 3.09
C PRO A 56 10.75 0.05 4.60
N MET A 57 11.33 1.17 5.03
CA MET A 57 11.44 1.51 6.44
C MET A 57 10.11 1.97 7.04
N ALA A 58 9.26 2.62 6.24
CA ALA A 58 7.91 2.97 6.64
C ALA A 58 7.07 1.70 6.84
N VAL A 59 7.06 0.81 5.85
CA VAL A 59 6.32 -0.45 5.90
C VAL A 59 6.75 -1.33 7.07
N LEU A 60 8.06 -1.39 7.37
CA LEU A 60 8.60 -2.13 8.52
C LEU A 60 8.05 -1.64 9.89
N GLN A 61 7.71 -0.37 10.00
CA GLN A 61 7.21 0.22 11.26
C GLN A 61 5.68 0.12 11.41
N CYS A 62 4.97 -0.33 10.38
CA CYS A 62 3.51 -0.43 10.40
C CYS A 62 3.06 -1.83 10.84
N ASP A 63 2.22 -1.91 11.87
CA ASP A 63 1.55 -3.17 12.23
C ASP A 63 0.50 -3.58 11.19
N VAL A 64 -0.12 -2.60 10.54
CA VAL A 64 -1.20 -2.80 9.56
C VAL A 64 -0.94 -1.98 8.31
N MET A 65 -1.05 -2.63 7.14
CA MET A 65 -1.08 -1.97 5.83
C MET A 65 -2.50 -2.05 5.26
N ILE A 66 -3.09 -0.90 4.89
CA ILE A 66 -4.36 -0.83 4.18
C ILE A 66 -4.10 -0.44 2.73
N SER A 67 -4.56 -1.28 1.81
CA SER A 67 -4.56 -1.01 0.37
C SER A 67 -5.92 -0.49 -0.09
N LEU A 68 -5.98 0.72 -0.65
CA LEU A 68 -7.20 1.23 -1.31
C LEU A 68 -7.26 0.69 -2.74
N GLU A 69 -7.95 -0.44 -2.95
CA GLU A 69 -7.94 -1.12 -4.25
C GLU A 69 -8.95 -0.46 -5.21
N ASP A 70 -8.49 -0.16 -6.42
CA ASP A 70 -9.30 0.17 -7.60
C ASP A 70 -9.09 -0.91 -8.68
N ASP A 71 -9.85 -0.86 -9.78
CA ASP A 71 -9.75 -1.85 -10.87
C ASP A 71 -8.35 -1.91 -11.52
N GLU A 72 -7.57 -0.83 -11.40
CA GLU A 72 -6.22 -0.72 -11.99
C GLU A 72 -5.11 -0.97 -10.99
N TYR A 73 -5.45 -1.18 -9.71
CA TYR A 73 -4.52 -1.23 -8.61
C TYR A 73 -3.43 -2.28 -8.82
N TYR A 74 -3.85 -3.43 -9.36
CA TYR A 74 -2.99 -4.56 -9.64
C TYR A 74 -2.15 -4.44 -10.91
N ASN A 75 -2.38 -3.42 -11.73
CA ASN A 75 -1.59 -3.17 -12.93
C ASN A 75 -0.35 -2.31 -12.63
N ARG A 76 -0.26 -1.68 -11.47
CA ARG A 76 0.83 -0.77 -11.11
C ARG A 76 2.00 -1.54 -10.49
N ALA A 77 3.17 -1.47 -11.10
CA ALA A 77 4.35 -2.22 -10.67
C ALA A 77 4.85 -1.86 -9.27
N TRP A 78 4.72 -0.59 -8.89
CA TRP A 78 5.15 -0.10 -7.58
C TRP A 78 4.31 -0.62 -6.43
N TYR A 79 3.01 -0.80 -6.66
CA TYR A 79 2.16 -1.46 -5.71
C TYR A 79 2.64 -2.89 -5.41
N ALA A 80 3.11 -3.64 -6.40
CA ALA A 80 3.65 -4.97 -6.15
C ALA A 80 4.91 -4.96 -5.25
N VAL A 81 5.67 -3.87 -5.21
CA VAL A 81 6.79 -3.69 -4.27
C VAL A 81 6.26 -3.58 -2.85
N GLU A 82 5.28 -2.72 -2.60
CA GLU A 82 4.65 -2.54 -1.28
C GLU A 82 4.04 -3.83 -0.76
N VAL A 83 3.26 -4.49 -1.62
CA VAL A 83 2.67 -5.80 -1.34
C VAL A 83 3.75 -6.80 -0.96
N ARG A 84 4.83 -6.85 -1.74
CA ARG A 84 5.88 -7.82 -1.47
C ARG A 84 6.57 -7.53 -0.15
N LEU A 85 6.93 -6.28 0.11
CA LEU A 85 7.54 -5.86 1.38
C LEU A 85 6.67 -6.33 2.55
N MET A 86 5.38 -6.04 2.49
CA MET A 86 4.46 -6.44 3.54
C MET A 86 4.29 -7.96 3.67
N GLN A 87 4.27 -8.69 2.55
CA GLN A 87 4.20 -10.16 2.57
C GLN A 87 5.43 -10.80 3.22
N GLU A 88 6.63 -10.31 2.91
CA GLU A 88 7.87 -10.81 3.54
C GLU A 88 7.84 -10.56 5.05
N LEU A 89 7.35 -9.38 5.48
CA LEU A 89 7.19 -9.06 6.90
C LEU A 89 6.13 -9.94 7.59
N ILE A 90 4.96 -10.15 6.98
CA ILE A 90 3.93 -11.05 7.53
C ILE A 90 4.48 -12.47 7.74
N GLY A 91 5.27 -12.96 6.78
CA GLY A 91 5.89 -14.28 6.84
C GLY A 91 6.97 -14.41 7.92
N ALA A 92 7.75 -13.35 8.16
CA ALA A 92 8.86 -13.38 9.11
C ALA A 92 8.47 -13.01 10.54
N CYS A 93 7.55 -12.07 10.70
CA CYS A 93 6.99 -11.66 11.99
C CYS A 93 5.46 -11.63 11.90
N HIS A 94 4.81 -12.56 12.59
CA HIS A 94 3.34 -12.68 12.71
C HIS A 94 2.62 -11.47 13.38
N LYS A 95 3.28 -10.31 13.43
CA LYS A 95 2.74 -9.04 13.95
C LYS A 95 2.09 -8.19 12.87
N HIS A 96 2.53 -8.34 11.63
CA HIS A 96 2.07 -7.52 10.51
C HIS A 96 0.77 -8.08 9.93
N GLU A 97 -0.14 -7.21 9.53
CA GLU A 97 -1.37 -7.58 8.83
C GLU A 97 -1.61 -6.70 7.61
N ARG A 98 -2.16 -7.32 6.56
CA ARG A 98 -2.59 -6.59 5.38
C ARG A 98 -4.11 -6.60 5.25
N TRP A 99 -4.65 -5.45 4.91
CA TRP A 99 -6.06 -5.21 4.68
C TRP A 99 -6.26 -4.55 3.32
N ARG A 100 -7.43 -4.76 2.73
CA ARG A 100 -7.84 -4.15 1.48
C ARG A 100 -9.17 -3.44 1.67
N HIS A 101 -9.29 -2.23 1.13
CA HIS A 101 -10.53 -1.48 1.05
C HIS A 101 -11.03 -1.46 -0.38
N VAL A 102 -12.21 -2.04 -0.60
CA VAL A 102 -12.84 -2.17 -1.92
C VAL A 102 -14.15 -1.40 -1.91
N LEU A 103 -14.37 -0.55 -2.92
CA LEU A 103 -15.61 0.21 -3.05
C LEU A 103 -16.82 -0.71 -3.24
N LEU A 104 -17.93 -0.40 -2.56
CA LEU A 104 -19.19 -1.13 -2.70
C LEU A 104 -19.90 -0.86 -4.04
N SER A 105 -19.70 0.34 -4.60
CA SER A 105 -20.26 0.76 -5.89
C SER A 105 -19.27 1.71 -6.57
N ARG A 106 -19.27 1.72 -7.91
CA ARG A 106 -18.51 2.70 -8.70
C ARG A 106 -19.08 4.12 -8.61
N GLU A 107 -20.33 4.24 -8.20
CA GLU A 107 -21.01 5.53 -8.04
C GLU A 107 -20.78 6.14 -6.65
N ASN A 108 -20.41 5.32 -5.67
CA ASN A 108 -20.08 5.77 -4.32
C ASN A 108 -18.56 5.96 -4.23
N THR A 109 -18.15 7.16 -3.84
CA THR A 109 -16.73 7.53 -3.83
C THR A 109 -16.03 7.21 -2.51
N ALA A 110 -16.75 6.79 -1.47
CA ALA A 110 -16.18 6.60 -0.13
C ALA A 110 -16.52 5.25 0.52
N ASP A 111 -17.76 4.77 0.40
CA ASP A 111 -18.19 3.57 1.12
C ASP A 111 -17.60 2.31 0.51
N GLY A 112 -16.85 1.58 1.33
CA GLY A 112 -16.24 0.33 0.94
C GLY A 112 -16.25 -0.71 2.05
N LEU A 113 -15.82 -1.91 1.68
CA LEU A 113 -15.59 -3.02 2.59
C LEU A 113 -14.10 -3.10 2.89
N LEU A 114 -13.78 -3.16 4.19
CA LEU A 114 -12.44 -3.48 4.66
C LEU A 114 -12.36 -4.98 4.93
N GLU A 115 -11.51 -5.66 4.18
CA GLU A 115 -11.31 -7.10 4.24
C GLU A 115 -9.83 -7.44 4.51
N ARG A 116 -9.57 -8.57 5.17
CA ARG A 116 -8.20 -9.09 5.28
C ARG A 116 -7.68 -9.45 3.90
N GLY A 117 -6.50 -8.95 3.56
CA GLY A 117 -5.81 -9.30 2.34
C GLY A 117 -5.38 -10.77 2.37
N GLN A 118 -5.74 -11.54 1.34
CA GLN A 118 -5.19 -12.88 1.16
C GLN A 118 -3.74 -12.78 0.68
N GLU A 119 -2.89 -13.73 1.09
CA GLU A 119 -1.55 -13.88 0.53
C GLU A 119 -1.65 -14.15 -0.97
N ARG A 120 -1.23 -13.19 -1.79
CA ARG A 120 -1.14 -13.39 -3.23
C ARG A 120 0.00 -14.33 -3.59
N SER A 121 -0.29 -15.20 -4.55
CA SER A 121 0.73 -15.87 -5.36
C SER A 121 1.65 -14.84 -6.02
N GLN A 122 2.95 -15.15 -6.09
CA GLN A 122 3.98 -14.27 -6.62
C GLN A 122 3.63 -13.83 -8.05
N VAL A 123 3.26 -12.56 -8.24
CA VAL A 123 3.10 -11.99 -9.58
C VAL A 123 4.48 -11.56 -10.07
N PRO A 124 4.96 -12.04 -11.23
CA PRO A 124 6.21 -11.57 -11.80
C PRO A 124 6.12 -10.08 -12.08
N ILE A 125 7.05 -9.28 -11.56
CA ILE A 125 7.07 -7.82 -11.83
C ILE A 125 7.17 -7.50 -13.31
N THR A 126 7.81 -8.39 -14.07
CA THR A 126 7.92 -8.28 -15.52
C THR A 126 6.56 -8.30 -16.24
N SER A 127 5.48 -8.73 -15.58
CA SER A 127 4.12 -8.68 -16.10
C SER A 127 3.31 -7.45 -15.64
N LEU A 128 3.91 -6.54 -14.87
CA LEU A 128 3.24 -5.35 -14.34
C LEU A 128 3.60 -4.09 -15.13
N SER A 129 2.64 -3.16 -15.21
CA SER A 129 2.84 -1.89 -15.89
C SER A 129 3.61 -0.93 -14.98
N VAL A 130 4.74 -0.42 -15.48
CA VAL A 130 5.49 0.65 -14.82
C VAL A 130 5.15 1.96 -15.53
N THR A 131 4.76 2.99 -14.77
CA THR A 131 4.51 4.34 -15.31
C THR A 131 5.78 4.90 -15.97
N VAL A 132 6.96 4.66 -15.37
CA VAL A 132 8.26 5.10 -15.88
C VAL A 132 9.21 3.91 -16.02
N LYS A 133 9.58 3.54 -17.26
CA LYS A 133 10.46 2.38 -17.50
C LYS A 133 11.82 2.44 -16.79
N SER A 134 12.35 3.64 -16.51
CA SER A 134 13.61 3.81 -15.78
C SER A 134 13.53 3.38 -14.31
N ASP A 135 12.33 3.15 -13.77
CA ASP A 135 12.14 2.69 -12.39
C ASP A 135 12.42 1.19 -12.23
N LEU A 136 12.44 0.43 -13.33
CA LEU A 136 12.62 -1.03 -13.32
C LEU A 136 13.83 -1.52 -12.50
N PRO A 137 15.04 -0.93 -12.63
CA PRO A 137 16.18 -1.33 -11.81
C PRO A 137 15.98 -1.08 -10.32
N LYS A 138 15.27 0.01 -9.97
CA LYS A 138 14.99 0.36 -8.57
C LYS A 138 13.95 -0.59 -7.96
N ILE A 139 12.90 -0.90 -8.72
CA ILE A 139 11.90 -1.90 -8.36
C ILE A 139 12.58 -3.26 -8.13
N ASP A 140 13.43 -3.71 -9.06
CA ASP A 140 14.16 -4.98 -8.91
C ASP A 140 15.07 -4.97 -7.66
N PHE A 141 15.77 -3.87 -7.41
CA PHE A 141 16.60 -3.70 -6.21
C PHE A 141 15.77 -3.83 -4.92
N LEU A 142 14.67 -3.10 -4.79
CA LEU A 142 13.81 -3.12 -3.60
C LEU A 142 13.19 -4.51 -3.36
N MET A 143 12.90 -5.24 -4.43
CA MET A 143 12.36 -6.60 -4.38
C MET A 143 13.38 -7.65 -4.00
N ARG A 144 14.66 -7.41 -4.27
CA ARG A 144 15.75 -8.22 -3.70
C ARG A 144 15.96 -7.87 -2.24
N GLN A 145 15.90 -6.58 -1.91
CA GLN A 145 16.04 -6.10 -0.53
C GLN A 145 14.91 -6.60 0.38
N SER A 146 13.67 -6.70 -0.12
CA SER A 146 12.53 -7.19 0.67
C SER A 146 12.73 -8.61 1.21
N LYS A 147 13.42 -9.48 0.45
CA LYS A 147 13.78 -10.83 0.90
C LYS A 147 14.72 -10.83 2.11
N LEU A 148 15.45 -9.75 2.35
CA LEU A 148 16.32 -9.60 3.52
C LEU A 148 15.53 -9.17 4.75
N LEU A 149 14.38 -8.52 4.59
CA LEU A 149 13.51 -8.12 5.70
C LEU A 149 12.82 -9.33 6.34
N GLY A 150 12.62 -10.39 5.56
CA GLY A 150 12.02 -11.63 6.02
C GLY A 150 13.01 -12.69 6.50
N ALA A 151 14.32 -12.39 6.51
CA ALA A 151 15.34 -13.33 6.94
C ALA A 151 15.36 -13.43 8.49
N PRO A 152 15.40 -14.65 9.06
CA PRO A 152 15.45 -14.86 10.51
C PRO A 152 16.73 -14.35 11.18
#